data_AF-A0A934KDD1-F1
#
_entry.id   AF-A0A934KDD1-F1
#
_cell.length_a   1.000
_cell.length_b   1.000
_cell.length_c   1.000
_cell.angle_alpha   90.00
_cell.angle_beta   90.00
_cell.angle_gamma   90.00
#
_symmetry.space_group_name_H-M   'P 1'
#
loop_
_entity.id
_entity.type
_entity.pdbx_description
1 polymer ?
#
loop_
_entity_poly.entity_id
_entity_poly.type
_entity_poly.pdbx_seq_one_letter_code
_entity_poly.pdbx_strand_id
1 'polypeptide(L)' 'MTITCEDCGERHRLERRVNEPGPIWIVCHSCELPLQAVLDGPAPTPSNTHGIWADIVDLGTGVHQGA' A
#
# COMPACT_ATOMS: atom_id res chain seq x y z
N MET A 1 -15.16 -10.47 2.36
CA MET A 1 -15.19 -9.00 2.43
C MET A 1 -15.56 -8.47 1.06
N THR A 2 -16.47 -7.51 0.99
CA THR A 2 -16.99 -6.96 -0.26
C THR A 2 -16.87 -5.44 -0.21
N ILE A 3 -16.41 -4.84 -1.30
CA ILE A 3 -16.23 -3.41 -1.48
C ILE A 3 -17.17 -2.97 -2.60
N THR A 4 -17.83 -1.82 -2.45
CA THR A 4 -18.72 -1.28 -3.47
C THR A 4 -18.04 -0.11 -4.17
N CYS A 5 -18.07 -0.08 -5.50
CA CYS A 5 -17.62 1.06 -6.28
C CYS A 5 -18.66 2.21 -6.19
N GLU A 6 -18.23 3.42 -5.84
CA GLU A 6 -19.15 4.57 -5.74
C GLU A 6 -19.59 5.10 -7.11
N ASP A 7 -18.75 4.92 -8.14
CA ASP A 7 -19.06 5.36 -9.51
C ASP A 7 -20.09 4.47 -10.21
N CYS A 8 -19.93 3.14 -10.16
CA CYS A 8 -20.81 2.22 -10.90
C CYS A 8 -21.73 1.38 -10.01
N GLY A 9 -21.57 1.41 -8.69
CA GLY A 9 -22.36 0.63 -7.75
C GLY A 9 -22.03 -0.87 -7.70
N GLU A 10 -21.06 -1.34 -8.49
CA GLU A 10 -20.68 -2.75 -8.53
C GLU A 10 -20.01 -3.21 -7.24
N ARG A 11 -20.26 -4.48 -6.90
CA ARG A 11 -19.74 -5.10 -5.68
C ARG A 11 -18.54 -5.98 -6.01
N HIS A 12 -17.37 -5.52 -5.60
CA HIS A 12 -16.12 -6.24 -5.77
C HIS A 12 -15.83 -7.13 -4.57
N ARG A 13 -15.52 -8.40 -4.83
CA ARG A 13 -15.04 -9.33 -3.81
C ARG A 13 -13.52 -9.35 -3.83
N LEU A 14 -12.89 -9.09 -2.68
CA LEU A 14 -11.46 -9.27 -2.52
C LEU A 14 -11.11 -10.77 -2.60
N GLU A 15 -10.24 -11.13 -3.54
CA GLU A 15 -9.76 -12.52 -3.69
C GLU A 15 -8.70 -12.87 -2.65
N ARG A 16 -7.91 -11.87 -2.21
CA ARG A 16 -6.89 -12.01 -1.17
C ARG A 16 -7.35 -11.38 0.14
N ARG A 17 -7.03 -12.02 1.26
CA ARG A 17 -7.19 -11.41 2.58
C ARG A 17 -6.16 -10.29 2.76
N VAL A 18 -6.64 -9.13 3.17
CA VAL A 18 -5.81 -8.02 3.65
C VAL A 18 -5.88 -8.07 5.18
N ASN A 19 -4.72 -8.20 5.84
CA ASN A 19 -4.65 -8.35 7.29
C ASN A 19 -4.28 -7.04 8.00
N GLU A 20 -3.82 -6.04 7.25
CA GLU A 20 -3.55 -4.69 7.75
C GLU A 20 -4.80 -3.83 7.56
N PRO A 21 -5.39 -3.29 8.64
CA PRO A 21 -6.47 -2.31 8.54
C PRO A 21 -5.92 -0.97 8.06
N GLY A 22 -6.79 -0.18 7.44
CA GLY A 22 -6.43 1.12 6.87
C GLY A 22 -6.96 1.30 5.45
N PRO A 23 -6.56 2.42 4.80
CA PRO A 23 -6.94 2.68 3.42
C PRO A 23 -6.19 1.75 2.47
N ILE A 24 -6.95 1.05 1.63
CA ILE A 24 -6.42 0.30 0.50
C ILE A 24 -6.90 0.92 -0.81
N TRP A 25 -6.06 0.82 -1.83
CA TRP A 25 -6.40 1.22 -3.19
C TRP A 25 -6.61 -0.04 -4.03
N ILE A 26 -7.78 -0.13 -4.67
CA ILE A 26 -8.11 -1.20 -5.61
C ILE A 26 -8.54 -0.57 -6.94
N VAL A 27 -8.56 -1.35 -8.01
CA VAL A 27 -9.09 -0.89 -9.30
C VAL A 27 -10.46 -1.52 -9.53
N CYS A 28 -11.46 -0.72 -9.88
CA CYS A 28 -12.73 -1.22 -10.37
C CYS A 28 -12.53 -1.86 -11.74
N HIS A 29 -12.90 -3.13 -11.93
CA HIS A 29 -12.77 -3.75 -13.26
C HIS A 29 -13.77 -3.18 -14.29
N SER A 30 -14.89 -2.63 -13.84
CA SER A 30 -15.90 -2.05 -14.72
C SER A 30 -15.61 -0.61 -15.13
N CYS A 31 -15.07 0.21 -14.21
CA CYS A 31 -14.73 1.60 -14.49
C CYS A 31 -13.27 1.80 -14.92
N GLU A 32 -12.41 0.81 -14.65
CA GLU A 32 -10.95 0.92 -14.78
C GLU A 32 -10.36 2.10 -13.97
N LEU A 33 -11.08 2.53 -12.93
CA LEU A 33 -10.72 3.64 -12.05
C LEU A 33 -10.22 3.14 -10.68
N PRO A 34 -9.31 3.90 -10.05
CA PRO A 34 -8.87 3.62 -8.69
C PRO A 34 -10.00 3.91 -7.69
N LEU A 35 -10.26 2.97 -6.79
CA LEU A 35 -11.19 3.08 -5.68
C LEU A 35 -10.42 3.03 -4.38
N GLN A 36 -10.76 3.94 -3.47
CA GLN A 36 -10.31 3.87 -2.10
C GLN A 36 -11.32 3.08 -1.27
N ALA A 37 -10.84 2.07 -0.55
CA ALA A 37 -11.65 1.36 0.44
C ALA A 37 -10.95 1.43 1.79
N VAL A 38 -11.72 1.66 2.86
CA VAL A 38 -11.20 1.62 4.22
C VAL A 38 -11.63 0.29 4.84
N LEU A 39 -10.66 -0.52 5.24
CA LEU A 39 -10.92 -1.76 5.94
C LEU A 39 -11.06 -1.45 7.43
N ASP A 40 -12.28 -1.60 7.95
CA ASP A 40 -12.55 -1.49 9.39
C ASP A 40 -12.01 -2.74 10.10
N GLY A 41 -11.10 -2.53 11.04
CA GLY A 41 -10.46 -3.59 11.81
C GLY A 41 -9.64 -2.97 12.96
N PRO A 42 -9.38 -3.74 14.03
CA PRO A 42 -8.57 -3.24 15.14
C PRO A 42 -7.20 -2.82 14.62
N ALA A 43 -6.88 -1.53 14.73
CA ALA A 43 -5.59 -1.00 14.30
C ALA A 43 -4.45 -1.84 14.91
N PRO A 44 -3.47 -2.31 14.11
CA PRO A 44 -2.34 -3.05 14.63
C PRO A 44 -1.62 -2.12 15.60
N THR A 45 -1.39 -2.60 16.82
CA THR A 45 -0.49 -1.93 17.74
C THR A 45 0.88 -1.79 17.05
N PRO A 46 1.48 -0.59 17.01
CA PRO A 46 2.76 -0.41 16.32
C PRO A 46 3.82 -1.25 17.04
N SER A 47 4.17 -2.40 16.48
CA SER A 47 5.38 -3.12 16.84
C SER A 47 6.55 -2.31 16.30
N ASN A 48 7.35 -1.80 17.23
CA ASN A 48 8.54 -0.98 17.02
C ASN A 48 9.56 -1.75 16.14
N THR A 49 9.45 -1.67 14.81
CA THR A 49 10.40 -2.27 13.85
C THR A 49 10.83 -1.23 12.82
N HIS A 50 11.14 -0.02 13.29
CA HIS A 50 11.65 1.09 12.50
C HIS A 50 13.15 1.35 12.74
N GLY A 51 13.93 0.30 13.02
CA GLY A 51 15.34 0.42 13.44
C GLY A 51 16.41 -0.04 12.44
N ILE A 52 16.06 -0.55 11.25
CA ILE A 52 17.03 -1.30 10.40
C ILE A 52 17.41 -0.57 9.09
N TRP A 53 16.77 0.56 8.77
CA TRP A 53 16.90 1.19 7.43
C TRP A 53 17.76 2.47 7.42
N ALA A 54 18.55 2.73 8.46
CA ALA A 54 19.43 3.90 8.51
C ALA A 54 20.82 3.67 7.87
N ASP A 55 21.20 2.42 7.57
CA ASP A 55 22.60 2.06 7.25
C ASP A 55 22.85 1.66 5.78
N ILE A 56 21.85 1.81 4.89
CA ILE A 56 21.95 1.32 3.48
C ILE A 56 22.11 2.46 2.47
N VAL A 57 22.36 3.70 2.91
CA VAL A 57 22.73 4.83 2.03
C VAL A 57 24.17 5.26 2.33
N ASP A 58 25.11 4.38 2.00
CA ASP A 58 26.48 4.78 1.65
C ASP A 58 26.86 4.04 0.36
N LEU A 59 26.27 4.49 -0.76
CA LEU A 59 26.61 4.00 -2.09
C LEU A 59 27.36 5.09 -2.84
N GLY A 60 28.69 5.09 -2.70
CA GLY A 60 29.65 5.36 -3.76
C GLY A 60 29.63 6.75 -4.41
N THR A 61 30.21 7.75 -3.74
CA THR A 61 30.77 8.93 -4.42
C THR A 61 32.14 8.61 -5.01
N GLY A 62 32.15 7.76 -6.03
CA GLY A 62 33.32 7.57 -6.90
C GLY A 62 33.50 8.77 -7.82
N VAL A 63 34.25 9.79 -7.39
CA VAL A 63 34.78 10.82 -8.28
C VAL A 63 36.23 10.47 -8.63
N HIS A 64 36.45 9.90 -9.82
CA HIS A 64 37.80 9.81 -10.37
C HIS A 64 38.08 11.11 -11.12
N GLN A 65 38.86 12.00 -10.50
CA GLN A 65 39.42 13.16 -11.18
C GLN A 65 40.32 12.67 -12.32
N GLY A 66 40.04 13.14 -13.55
CA GLY A 66 40.95 13.04 -14.68
C GLY A 66 41.94 14.19 -14.62
N ALA A 67 43.22 13.86 -14.59
CA ALA A 67 44.34 14.75 -14.90
C ALA A 67 45.11 14.14 -16.07
#